data_AF-A0A967EV36-F1
#
_entry.id   AF-A0A967EV36-F1
#
_cell.length_a   1.000
_cell.length_b   1.000
_cell.length_c   1.000
_cell.angle_alpha   90.00
_cell.angle_beta   90.00
_cell.angle_gamma   90.00
#
_symmetry.space_group_name_H-M   'P 1'
#
loop_
_entity.id
_entity.type
_entity.pdbx_description
1 polymer ?
#
loop_
_entity_poly.entity_id
_entity_poly.type
_entity_poly.pdbx_seq_one_letter_code
_entity_poly.pdbx_strand_id
1 'polypeptide(L)'
;MFQQYASSEDFDGASPRKPSELLDQQVAQRDPFIEHYFKRIDPQLAASFSEEQCAAIKEMFGARGVAKHAVELRRSVPIGWRRYYLVLLMGRERRTFDRLFSEGATTRPFLLLGYAITATLWMIPAVAVALALQALL
;
A
#
# COMPACT_ATOMS: atom_id res chain seq x y z
N MET A 1 54.34 -36.59 9.64
CA MET A 1 54.93 -35.82 8.53
C MET A 1 53.73 -35.41 7.66
N PHE A 2 53.16 -34.21 7.68
CA PHE A 2 53.62 -32.87 8.01
C PHE A 2 52.60 -32.16 8.93
N GLN A 3 53.12 -31.41 9.91
CA GLN A 3 52.40 -30.31 10.57
C GLN A 3 52.21 -29.19 9.56
N GLN A 4 51.01 -28.62 9.49
CA GLN A 4 50.79 -27.31 8.89
C GLN A 4 50.26 -26.37 9.96
N TYR A 5 51.16 -25.47 10.36
CA TYR A 5 50.93 -24.31 11.20
C TYR A 5 49.78 -23.47 10.62
N ALA A 6 48.66 -23.37 11.34
CA ALA A 6 47.71 -22.28 11.13
C ALA A 6 48.26 -21.06 11.88
N SER A 7 48.59 -20.03 11.12
CA SER A 7 49.19 -18.77 11.56
C SER A 7 48.28 -18.03 12.54
N SER A 8 48.87 -17.46 13.59
CA SER A 8 48.22 -16.70 14.64
C SER A 8 48.04 -15.22 14.27
N GLU A 9 47.40 -14.93 13.14
CA GLU A 9 47.25 -13.55 12.62
C GLU A 9 45.89 -13.27 11.96
N ASP A 10 44.78 -13.63 12.62
CA ASP A 10 43.44 -13.14 12.25
C ASP A 10 42.69 -12.59 13.49
N PHE A 11 43.43 -11.89 14.36
CA PHE A 11 42.86 -10.99 15.35
C PHE A 11 42.94 -9.57 14.80
N ASP A 12 42.14 -9.26 13.78
CA ASP A 12 42.07 -7.91 13.24
C ASP A 12 40.67 -7.32 13.37
N GLY A 13 40.56 -6.30 14.23
CA GLY A 13 39.75 -5.13 13.91
C GLY A 13 38.27 -5.07 14.31
N ALA A 14 37.75 -5.90 15.22
CA ALA A 14 36.45 -5.60 15.84
C ALA A 14 36.59 -4.50 16.89
N SER A 15 36.64 -3.24 16.44
CA SER A 15 36.55 -2.06 17.30
C SER A 15 35.31 -2.19 18.21
N PRO A 16 35.39 -1.90 19.53
CA PRO A 16 34.21 -1.85 20.36
C PRO A 16 33.29 -0.79 19.76
N ARG A 17 32.15 -1.22 19.19
CA ARG A 17 31.16 -0.29 18.62
C ARG A 17 30.91 0.80 19.66
N LYS A 18 31.06 2.05 19.26
CA LYS A 18 30.94 3.16 20.21
C LYS A 18 29.53 3.09 20.80
N PRO A 19 29.31 3.42 22.09
CA PRO A 19 27.97 3.46 22.66
C PRO A 19 26.99 4.31 21.85
N SER A 20 27.48 5.31 21.12
CA SER A 20 26.70 6.11 20.18
C SER A 20 26.17 5.32 18.98
N GLU A 21 26.90 4.34 18.46
CA GLU A 21 26.46 3.50 17.33
C GLU A 21 25.42 2.44 17.76
N LEU A 22 25.46 2.02 19.04
CA LEU A 22 24.42 1.19 19.65
C LEU A 22 23.16 2.01 19.96
N LEU A 23 23.32 3.26 20.37
CA LEU A 23 22.23 4.24 20.46
C LEU A 23 21.64 4.54 19.07
N ASP A 24 22.46 4.70 18.03
CA ASP A 24 22.01 4.95 16.65
C ASP A 24 21.28 3.74 16.05
N GLN A 25 21.64 2.51 16.43
CA GLN A 25 20.86 1.30 16.10
C GLN A 25 19.57 1.17 16.92
N GLN A 26 19.51 1.68 18.15
CA GLN A 26 18.29 1.76 18.96
C GLN A 26 17.37 2.92 18.56
N VAL A 27 17.90 3.97 17.92
CA VAL A 27 17.12 4.86 17.05
C VAL A 27 16.85 4.13 15.72
N ALA A 28 16.48 2.84 15.83
CA ALA A 28 15.75 2.13 14.81
C ALA A 28 14.60 3.06 14.41
N GLN A 29 14.73 3.58 13.19
CA GLN A 29 13.74 4.37 12.49
C GLN A 29 12.35 3.91 12.93
N ARG A 30 11.66 4.71 13.75
CA ARG A 30 10.31 4.37 14.22
C ARG A 30 9.52 3.96 12.98
N ASP A 31 8.91 2.79 13.04
CA ASP A 31 8.20 2.22 11.91
C ASP A 31 7.32 3.29 11.24
N PRO A 32 7.48 3.56 9.93
CA PRO A 32 6.71 4.62 9.25
C PRO A 32 5.20 4.47 9.41
N PHE A 33 4.71 3.24 9.60
CA PHE A 33 3.31 2.97 9.92
C PHE A 33 2.93 3.56 11.29
N ILE A 34 3.70 3.25 12.34
CA ILE A 34 3.46 3.74 13.70
C ILE A 34 3.61 5.25 13.75
N GLU A 35 4.65 5.81 13.12
CA GLU A 35 4.88 7.24 13.07
C GLU A 35 3.72 7.99 12.41
N HIS A 36 3.13 7.43 11.34
CA HIS A 36 1.98 8.03 10.66
C HIS A 36 0.77 8.22 11.58
N TYR A 37 0.46 7.21 12.41
CA TYR A 37 -0.69 7.27 13.32
C TYR A 37 -0.38 8.05 14.60
N PHE A 38 0.84 7.94 15.13
CA PHE A 38 1.23 8.58 16.39
C PHE A 38 1.32 10.10 16.27
N LYS A 39 1.43 10.65 15.05
CA LYS A 39 1.28 12.10 14.78
C LYS A 39 -0.08 12.68 15.19
N ARG A 40 -1.10 11.83 15.41
CA ARG A 40 -2.45 12.24 15.80
C ARG A 40 -2.74 12.03 17.28
N ILE A 41 -1.79 11.49 18.03
CA ILE A 41 -1.89 11.20 19.45
C ILE A 41 -1.06 12.24 20.21
N ASP A 42 -1.42 12.52 21.46
CA ASP A 42 -0.59 13.34 22.34
C ASP A 42 0.87 12.83 22.36
N PRO A 43 1.89 13.68 22.21
CA PRO A 43 3.28 13.25 22.12
C PRO A 43 3.79 12.49 23.34
N GLN A 44 3.32 12.82 24.55
CA GLN A 44 3.74 12.13 25.78
C GLN A 44 3.16 10.72 25.82
N LEU A 45 1.88 10.58 25.43
CA LEU A 45 1.24 9.29 25.28
C LEU A 45 1.88 8.46 24.15
N ALA A 46 2.20 9.06 23.01
CA ALA A 46 2.90 8.38 21.91
C ALA A 46 4.32 7.90 22.30
N ALA A 47 4.96 8.55 23.28
CA ALA A 47 6.25 8.15 23.82
C ALA A 47 6.14 7.03 24.87
N SER A 48 4.97 6.80 25.46
CA SER A 48 4.78 5.78 26.50
C SER A 48 4.61 4.36 25.95
N PHE A 49 4.47 4.19 24.64
CA PHE A 49 4.28 2.88 24.03
C PHE A 49 5.62 2.16 23.90
N SER A 50 5.66 0.90 24.36
CA SER A 50 6.83 0.04 24.17
C SER A 50 6.92 -0.47 22.73
N GLU A 51 8.11 -0.96 22.35
CA GLU A 51 8.32 -1.58 21.03
C GLU A 51 7.42 -2.79 20.80
N GLU A 52 7.24 -3.63 21.82
CA GLU A 52 6.34 -4.79 21.78
C GLU A 52 4.89 -4.39 21.54
N GLN A 53 4.42 -3.32 22.19
CA GLN A 53 3.08 -2.77 21.98
C GLN A 53 2.92 -2.23 20.56
N CYS A 54 3.94 -1.54 20.04
CA CYS A 54 3.94 -1.04 18.67
C CYS A 54 3.92 -2.20 17.64
N ALA A 55 4.68 -3.27 17.90
CA ALA A 55 4.69 -4.47 17.07
C ALA A 55 3.33 -5.17 17.06
N ALA A 56 2.72 -5.37 18.23
CA ALA A 56 1.39 -5.97 18.35
C ALA A 56 0.31 -5.14 17.63
N ILE A 57 0.36 -3.81 17.75
CA ILE A 57 -0.53 -2.91 17.00
C ILE A 57 -0.34 -3.11 15.50
N LYS A 58 0.90 -3.12 15.00
CA LYS A 58 1.19 -3.33 13.58
C LYS A 58 0.70 -4.69 13.07
N GLU A 59 0.85 -5.73 13.88
CA GLU A 59 0.39 -7.08 13.55
C GLU A 59 -1.14 -7.14 13.43
N MET A 60 -1.89 -6.46 14.31
CA MET A 60 -3.35 -6.35 14.19
C MET A 60 -3.82 -5.75 12.87
N PHE A 61 -3.05 -4.83 12.27
CA PHE A 61 -3.34 -4.27 10.94
C PHE A 61 -2.88 -5.19 9.79
N GLY A 62 -2.38 -6.38 10.09
CA GLY A 62 -2.05 -7.44 9.14
C GLY A 62 -0.79 -7.15 8.31
N ALA A 63 0.19 -6.45 8.89
CA ALA A 63 1.38 -5.93 8.19
C ALA A 63 1.06 -5.09 6.94
N ARG A 64 -0.20 -4.67 6.76
CA ARG A 64 -0.62 -3.83 5.64
C ARG A 64 -0.05 -2.44 5.91
N GLY A 65 0.73 -1.93 4.96
CA GLY A 65 1.13 -0.53 4.97
C GLY A 65 -0.09 0.39 5.03
N VAL A 66 0.12 1.66 5.39
CA VAL A 66 -0.93 2.68 5.43
C VAL A 66 -1.77 2.60 4.15
N ALA A 67 -3.07 2.34 4.28
CA ALA A 67 -3.97 2.19 3.15
C ALA A 67 -4.04 3.51 2.38
N LYS A 68 -3.30 3.59 1.28
CA LYS A 68 -3.35 4.72 0.35
C LYS A 68 -4.30 4.36 -0.79
N HIS A 69 -5.47 4.97 -0.79
CA HIS A 69 -6.31 4.99 -1.99
C HIS A 69 -5.73 6.01 -2.97
N ALA A 70 -5.73 5.70 -4.27
CA ALA A 70 -5.21 6.62 -5.28
C ALA A 70 -6.11 7.86 -5.40
N VAL A 71 -7.42 7.67 -5.19
CA VAL A 71 -8.42 8.71 -5.19
C VAL A 71 -9.31 8.51 -3.97
N GLU A 72 -9.39 9.53 -3.13
CA GLU A 72 -10.30 9.61 -1.99
C GLU A 72 -11.04 10.95 -2.04
N LEU A 73 -12.31 10.89 -2.46
CA LEU A 73 -13.18 12.06 -2.50
C LEU A 73 -14.32 11.86 -1.51
N ARG A 74 -14.41 12.79 -0.55
CA ARG A 74 -15.49 12.83 0.44
C ARG A 74 -16.18 14.19 0.33
N ARG A 75 -17.46 14.22 -0.01
CA ARG A 75 -18.24 15.46 -0.22
C ARG A 75 -19.63 15.36 0.38
N SER A 76 -20.05 16.42 1.03
CA SER A 76 -21.46 16.61 1.40
C SER A 76 -22.12 17.44 0.31
N VAL A 77 -22.98 16.82 -0.50
CA VAL A 77 -23.69 17.48 -1.58
C VAL A 77 -25.11 17.81 -1.11
N PRO A 78 -25.52 19.10 -1.08
CA PRO A 78 -26.90 19.45 -0.83
C PRO A 78 -27.75 19.15 -2.08
N ILE A 79 -28.82 18.37 -1.92
CA ILE A 79 -29.82 18.13 -2.97
C ILE A 79 -31.20 18.46 -2.38
N GLY A 80 -31.75 19.60 -2.78
CA GLY A 80 -32.98 20.16 -2.20
C GLY A 80 -32.80 20.50 -0.71
N TRP A 81 -33.70 20.01 0.13
CA TRP A 81 -33.65 20.21 1.59
C TRP A 81 -32.80 19.18 2.35
N ARG A 82 -32.17 18.23 1.65
CA ARG A 82 -31.36 17.17 2.27
C ARG A 82 -29.89 17.29 1.88
N ARG A 83 -29.02 16.79 2.75
CA ARG A 83 -27.58 16.67 2.48
C ARG A 83 -27.25 15.20 2.29
N TYR A 84 -26.52 14.91 1.22
CA TYR A 84 -26.08 13.57 0.88
C TYR A 84 -24.56 13.49 1.04
N TYR A 85 -24.08 12.51 1.80
CA TYR A 85 -22.66 12.29 1.98
C TYR A 85 -22.16 11.31 0.92
N LEU A 86 -21.42 11.85 -0.04
CA LEU A 86 -20.83 11.10 -1.13
C LEU A 86 -19.37 10.76 -0.80
N VAL A 87 -19.06 9.48 -0.86
CA VAL A 87 -17.70 8.94 -0.71
C VAL A 87 -17.35 8.17 -1.97
N LEU A 88 -16.30 8.61 -2.66
CA LEU A 88 -15.71 7.92 -3.78
C LEU A 88 -14.29 7.51 -3.39
N LEU A 89 -14.07 6.19 -3.34
CA LEU A 89 -12.75 5.60 -3.17
C LEU A 89 -12.41 4.85 -4.44
N MET A 90 -11.30 5.21 -5.08
CA MET A 90 -10.80 4.50 -6.25
C MET A 90 -9.31 4.24 -6.08
N GLY A 91 -8.88 3.05 -6.51
CA GLY A 91 -7.51 2.62 -6.41
C GLY A 91 -7.27 1.32 -7.16
N ARG A 92 -6.00 0.92 -7.26
CA ARG A 92 -5.65 -0.35 -7.87
C ARG A 92 -6.16 -1.50 -7.01
N GLU A 93 -7.04 -2.32 -7.57
CA GLU A 93 -7.45 -3.57 -6.95
C GLU A 93 -6.25 -4.53 -6.94
N ARG A 94 -5.94 -5.09 -5.77
CA ARG A 94 -4.80 -5.99 -5.54
C ARG A 94 -5.23 -7.36 -5.04
N ARG A 95 -6.52 -7.53 -4.70
CA ARG A 95 -7.09 -8.81 -4.29
C ARG A 95 -7.23 -9.72 -5.51
N THR A 96 -7.04 -11.01 -5.29
CA THR A 96 -7.27 -12.04 -6.30
C THR A 96 -8.74 -12.06 -6.72
N PHE A 97 -9.00 -12.42 -7.99
CA PHE A 97 -10.34 -12.50 -8.54
C PHE A 97 -11.27 -13.43 -7.74
N ASP A 98 -10.78 -14.62 -7.37
CA ASP A 98 -11.58 -15.60 -6.62
C ASP A 98 -12.07 -15.04 -5.28
N ARG A 99 -11.21 -14.27 -4.61
CA ARG A 99 -11.54 -13.59 -3.35
C ARG A 99 -12.56 -12.48 -3.57
N LEU A 100 -12.44 -11.68 -4.63
CA LEU A 100 -13.41 -10.64 -4.95
C LEU A 100 -14.79 -11.21 -5.25
N PHE A 101 -14.82 -12.36 -5.93
CA PHE A 101 -16.05 -13.05 -6.27
C PHE A 101 -16.70 -13.68 -5.03
N SER A 102 -15.92 -14.34 -4.17
CA SER A 102 -16.44 -14.96 -2.94
C SER A 102 -16.91 -13.94 -1.89
N GLU A 103 -16.23 -12.79 -1.78
CA GLU A 103 -16.64 -11.67 -0.93
C GLU A 103 -17.87 -10.90 -1.49
N GLY A 104 -18.34 -11.23 -2.71
CA GLY A 104 -19.42 -10.50 -3.39
C GLY A 104 -19.03 -9.07 -3.81
N ALA A 105 -17.75 -8.70 -3.70
CA ALA A 105 -17.23 -7.39 -4.09
C ALA A 105 -17.31 -7.15 -5.61
N THR A 106 -17.38 -8.24 -6.38
CA THR A 106 -17.58 -8.22 -7.84
C THR A 106 -18.59 -9.29 -8.22
N THR A 107 -19.52 -8.96 -9.12
CA THR A 107 -20.50 -9.90 -9.67
C THR A 107 -20.30 -10.10 -11.17
N ARG A 108 -20.70 -11.26 -11.70
CA ARG A 108 -20.68 -11.53 -13.15
C ARG A 108 -21.35 -10.43 -14.00
N PRO A 109 -22.57 -9.96 -13.70
CA PRO A 109 -23.19 -8.89 -14.49
C PRO A 109 -22.39 -7.59 -14.43
N PHE A 110 -21.81 -7.24 -13.29
CA PHE A 110 -20.97 -6.05 -13.15
C PHE A 110 -19.70 -6.14 -14.02
N LEU A 111 -19.05 -7.31 -14.05
CA LEU A 111 -17.90 -7.56 -14.92
C LEU A 111 -18.27 -7.44 -16.40
N LEU A 112 -19.34 -8.10 -16.82
CA LEU A 112 -19.81 -8.06 -18.20
C LEU A 112 -20.15 -6.63 -18.64
N LEU A 113 -20.79 -5.85 -17.77
CA LEU A 113 -21.05 -4.45 -18.02
C LEU A 113 -19.74 -3.66 -18.21
N GLY A 114 -18.76 -3.88 -17.33
CA GLY A 114 -17.43 -3.28 -17.45
C GLY A 114 -16.76 -3.61 -18.79
N TYR A 115 -16.78 -4.89 -19.20
CA TYR A 115 -16.24 -5.32 -20.49
C TYR A 115 -17.02 -4.75 -21.69
N ALA A 116 -18.34 -4.62 -21.60
CA ALA A 116 -19.16 -4.05 -22.67
C ALA A 116 -18.85 -2.57 -22.89
N ILE A 117 -18.67 -1.81 -21.80
CA ILE A 117 -18.31 -0.39 -21.86
C ILE A 117 -16.92 -0.22 -22.48
N THR A 118 -15.93 -0.99 -22.04
CA THR A 118 -14.58 -0.90 -22.59
C THR A 118 -14.53 -1.34 -24.04
N ALA A 119 -15.21 -2.44 -24.40
CA ALA A 119 -15.30 -2.88 -25.80
C ALA A 119 -15.94 -1.81 -26.68
N THR A 120 -17.04 -1.20 -26.23
CA THR A 120 -17.72 -0.14 -26.99
C THR A 120 -16.83 1.08 -27.19
N LEU A 121 -16.10 1.50 -26.15
CA LEU A 121 -15.16 2.62 -26.21
C LEU A 121 -14.06 2.40 -27.27
N TRP A 122 -13.60 1.16 -27.44
CA TRP A 122 -12.59 0.81 -28.45
C TRP A 122 -13.18 0.54 -29.84
N MET A 123 -14.38 -0.01 -29.93
CA MET A 123 -15.01 -0.36 -31.20
C MET A 123 -15.48 0.87 -31.99
N ILE A 124 -16.01 1.89 -31.31
CA ILE A 124 -16.47 3.14 -31.97
C ILE A 124 -15.37 3.79 -32.84
N PRO A 125 -14.16 4.08 -32.32
CA PRO A 125 -13.11 4.68 -33.13
C PRO A 125 -12.60 3.73 -34.23
N ALA A 126 -12.52 2.42 -33.96
CA ALA A 126 -12.10 1.45 -34.96
C ALA A 126 -13.04 1.41 -36.19
N VAL A 127 -14.35 1.43 -35.94
CA VAL A 127 -15.37 1.49 -37.01
C VAL A 127 -15.30 2.81 -37.77
N ALA A 128 -15.14 3.93 -37.06
CA ALA A 128 -15.01 5.25 -37.70
C ALA A 128 -13.79 5.33 -38.64
N VAL A 129 -12.65 4.78 -38.23
CA VAL A 129 -11.44 4.70 -39.07
C VAL A 129 -11.69 3.83 -40.31
N ALA A 130 -12.33 2.67 -40.15
CA ALA A 130 -12.63 1.79 -41.27
C ALA A 130 -13.52 2.46 -42.33
N LEU A 131 -14.56 3.19 -41.89
CA LEU A 131 -15.44 3.94 -42.79
C LEU A 131 -14.71 5.09 -43.50
N ALA A 132 -13.81 5.79 -42.81
CA ALA A 132 -13.01 6.85 -43.41
C ALA A 132 -12.05 6.32 -44.49
N LEU A 133 -11.44 5.16 -44.26
CA LEU A 133 -10.58 4.50 -45.24
C LEU A 133 -11.37 4.04 -46.47
N GLN A 134 -12.57 3.50 -46.28
CA GLN A 134 -13.46 3.12 -47.38
C GLN A 134 -13.88 4.32 -48.23
N ALA A 135 -14.01 5.51 -47.64
CA ALA A 135 -14.35 6.73 -48.37
C ALA A 135 -13.17 7.32 -49.16
N LEU A 136 -11.94 6.86 -48.92
CA LEU A 136 -10.71 7.38 -49.54
C LEU A 136 -10.18 6.50 -50.68
N LEU A 137 -10.70 5.28 -50.83
CA LEU A 137 -10.36 4.29 -51.86
C LEU A 137 -11.43 4.30 -52.97
#